data_AF-A0A2V2LEA2-F1
#
_entry.id   AF-A0A2V2LEA2-F1
#
_cell.length_a   1.000
_cell.length_b   1.000
_cell.length_c   1.000
_cell.angle_alpha   90.00
_cell.angle_beta   90.00
_cell.angle_gamma   90.00
#
_symmetry.space_group_name_H-M   'P 1'
#
loop_
_entity.id
_entity.type
_entity.pdbx_description
1 polymer ?
#
loop_
_entity_poly.entity_id
_entity_poly.type
_entity_poly.pdbx_seq_one_letter_code
_entity_poly.pdbx_strand_id
1 'polypeptide(L)'
;MSIITPLPPELPFFKRVILSIPVLGWMARDVLYGDRDNRIAFAVIVVFLWLLSVSHWGLAALAVPFVLAVPAAVWAWFAITVARYEAKAEKARRG
;
A
#
# COMPACT_ATOMS: atom_id res chain seq x y z
N MET A 1 -10.83 -18.58 -11.75
CA MET A 1 -11.83 -19.14 -10.82
C MET A 1 -11.53 -18.66 -9.40
N SER A 2 -12.03 -17.50 -8.98
CA SER A 2 -11.67 -16.87 -7.68
C SER A 2 -12.88 -16.47 -6.82
N ILE A 3 -14.08 -16.35 -7.41
CA ILE A 3 -15.31 -15.96 -6.69
C ILE A 3 -15.91 -17.13 -5.87
N ILE A 4 -15.84 -18.36 -6.38
CA ILE A 4 -16.47 -19.56 -5.77
C ILE A 4 -15.59 -20.33 -4.78
N THR A 5 -14.35 -19.91 -4.54
CA THR A 5 -13.46 -20.59 -3.57
C THR A 5 -14.00 -20.36 -2.16
N PRO A 6 -14.41 -21.40 -1.42
CA PRO A 6 -14.89 -21.23 -0.06
C PRO A 6 -13.73 -20.74 0.81
N LEU A 7 -13.95 -19.66 1.56
CA LEU A 7 -12.95 -19.16 2.49
C LEU A 7 -12.79 -20.13 3.67
N PRO A 8 -11.56 -20.44 4.10
CA PRO A 8 -11.36 -21.25 5.29
C PRO A 8 -12.03 -20.57 6.50
N PRO A 9 -12.80 -21.31 7.32
CA PRO A 9 -13.62 -20.75 8.40
C PRO A 9 -12.80 -20.11 9.53
N GLU A 10 -11.49 -20.36 9.57
CA GLU A 10 -10.54 -19.87 10.58
C GLU A 10 -10.01 -18.45 10.33
N LEU A 11 -10.48 -17.75 9.29
CA LEU A 11 -10.03 -16.40 8.99
C LEU A 11 -10.58 -15.36 9.99
N PRO A 12 -9.75 -14.41 10.47
CA PRO A 12 -10.20 -13.28 11.27
C PRO A 12 -11.38 -12.55 10.60
N PHE A 13 -12.37 -12.13 11.40
CA PHE A 13 -13.62 -11.52 10.92
C PHE A 13 -13.38 -10.45 9.84
N PHE A 14 -12.41 -9.55 10.07
CA PHE A 14 -12.09 -8.47 9.15
C PHE A 14 -11.58 -8.96 7.78
N LYS A 15 -10.74 -10.01 7.75
CA LYS A 15 -10.28 -10.61 6.48
C LYS A 15 -11.46 -11.23 5.72
N ARG A 16 -12.38 -11.87 6.45
CA ARG A 16 -13.57 -12.50 5.85
C ARG A 16 -14.48 -11.47 5.19
N VAL A 17 -14.70 -10.32 5.86
CA VAL A 17 -15.51 -9.22 5.32
C VAL A 17 -14.87 -8.66 4.04
N ILE A 18 -13.58 -8.31 4.07
CA ILE A 18 -12.90 -7.76 2.88
C ILE A 18 -12.95 -8.74 1.71
N LEU A 19 -12.63 -10.01 1.97
CA LEU A 19 -12.59 -11.01 0.91
C LEU A 19 -13.99 -11.38 0.40
N SER A 20 -15.08 -11.07 1.11
CA SER A 20 -16.46 -11.25 0.62
C SER A 20 -16.94 -10.17 -0.34
N ILE A 21 -16.25 -9.02 -0.42
CA ILE A 21 -16.64 -7.94 -1.33
C ILE A 21 -16.40 -8.42 -2.77
N PRO A 22 -17.39 -8.32 -3.70
CA PRO A 22 -17.27 -8.93 -5.01
C PRO A 22 -16.04 -8.48 -5.80
N VAL A 23 -15.83 -7.17 -5.95
CA VAL A 23 -14.71 -6.62 -6.74
C VAL A 23 -13.43 -6.57 -5.91
N LEU A 24 -13.49 -5.95 -4.73
CA LEU A 24 -12.31 -5.77 -3.87
C LEU A 24 -11.80 -7.10 -3.30
N GLY A 25 -12.70 -7.98 -2.89
CA GLY A 25 -12.37 -9.30 -2.37
C GLY A 25 -11.83 -10.22 -3.45
N TRP A 26 -12.35 -10.15 -4.68
CA TRP A 26 -11.76 -10.86 -5.82
C TRP A 26 -10.32 -10.41 -6.08
N MET A 27 -10.08 -9.10 -6.21
CA MET A 27 -8.73 -8.56 -6.40
C MET A 27 -7.79 -8.91 -5.24
N ALA A 28 -8.29 -8.81 -4.00
CA ALA A 28 -7.50 -9.14 -2.82
C ALA A 28 -7.13 -10.63 -2.78
N ARG A 29 -8.05 -11.54 -3.14
CA ARG A 29 -7.74 -12.98 -3.25
C ARG A 29 -6.68 -13.23 -4.31
N ASP A 30 -6.79 -12.59 -5.47
CA ASP A 30 -5.86 -12.75 -6.57
C ASP A 30 -4.45 -12.24 -6.23
N VAL A 31 -4.34 -11.16 -5.45
CA VAL A 31 -3.05 -10.63 -4.97
C VAL A 31 -2.44 -11.49 -3.86
N LEU A 32 -3.26 -12.03 -2.95
CA LEU A 32 -2.80 -12.78 -1.77
C LEU A 32 -2.49 -14.24 -2.07
N TYR A 33 -3.30 -14.89 -2.90
CA TYR A 33 -3.27 -16.33 -3.13
C TYR A 33 -3.05 -16.72 -4.60
N GLY A 34 -3.06 -15.76 -5.52
CA GLY A 34 -2.83 -16.00 -6.95
C GLY A 34 -1.35 -16.05 -7.33
N ASP A 35 -1.12 -16.24 -8.64
CA ASP A 35 0.22 -16.29 -9.21
C ASP A 35 0.89 -14.91 -9.21
N ARG A 36 2.22 -14.89 -9.45
CA ARG A 36 2.98 -13.64 -9.52
C ARG A 36 2.38 -12.65 -10.53
N ASP A 37 1.83 -13.15 -11.63
CA ASP A 37 1.24 -12.34 -12.70
C ASP A 37 0.00 -11.57 -12.22
N ASN A 38 -0.77 -12.12 -11.27
CA ASN A 38 -1.92 -11.44 -10.68
C ASN A 38 -1.52 -10.16 -9.92
N ARG A 39 -0.33 -10.15 -9.29
CA ARG A 39 0.19 -8.93 -8.64
C ARG A 39 0.54 -7.84 -9.65
N ILE A 40 1.10 -8.24 -10.79
CA ILE A 40 1.42 -7.31 -11.88
C ILE A 40 0.12 -6.76 -12.49
N ALA A 41 -0.86 -7.64 -12.76
CA ALA A 41 -2.17 -7.25 -13.27
C ALA A 41 -2.88 -6.27 -12.31
N PHE A 42 -2.83 -6.52 -11.00
CA PHE A 42 -3.38 -5.61 -10.00
C PHE A 42 -2.70 -4.23 -10.05
N ALA A 43 -1.37 -4.18 -10.12
CA ALA A 43 -0.63 -2.92 -10.24
C ALA A 43 -1.03 -2.15 -11.51
N VAL A 44 -1.18 -2.83 -12.65
CA VAL A 44 -1.65 -2.24 -13.91
C VAL A 44 -3.05 -1.66 -13.75
N ILE A 45 -3.97 -2.38 -13.11
CA ILE A 45 -5.34 -1.89 -12.88
C ILE A 45 -5.33 -0.63 -12.00
N VAL A 46 -4.55 -0.61 -10.92
CA VAL A 46 -4.44 0.56 -10.04
C VAL A 46 -3.88 1.77 -10.78
N VAL A 47 -2.82 1.59 -11.57
CA VAL A 47 -2.25 2.66 -12.41
C VAL A 47 -3.27 3.16 -13.42
N PHE A 48 -4.01 2.25 -14.07
CA PHE A 48 -5.02 2.63 -15.05
C PHE A 48 -6.18 3.41 -14.42
N LEU A 49 -6.69 2.97 -13.27
CA LEU A 49 -7.70 3.71 -12.50
C LEU A 49 -7.20 5.09 -12.09
N TRP A 50 -5.93 5.21 -11.72
CA TRP A 50 -5.33 6.50 -11.41
C TRP A 50 -5.27 7.40 -12.65
N LEU A 51 -4.85 6.89 -13.80
CA LEU A 51 -4.85 7.65 -15.07
C LEU A 51 -6.27 8.10 -15.47
N LEU A 52 -7.28 7.25 -15.28
CA LEU A 52 -8.68 7.63 -15.48
C LEU A 52 -9.11 8.74 -14.51
N SER A 53 -8.68 8.66 -13.24
CA SER A 53 -8.91 9.71 -12.26
C SER A 53 -8.24 11.03 -12.67
N VAL A 54 -7.00 10.98 -13.17
CA VAL A 54 -6.30 12.16 -13.73
C VAL A 54 -7.02 12.71 -14.96
N SER A 55 -7.54 11.86 -15.84
CA SER A 55 -8.33 12.29 -17.00
C SER A 55 -9.61 13.04 -16.57
N HIS A 56 -10.24 12.62 -15.47
CA HIS A 56 -11.50 13.20 -15.00
C HIS A 56 -11.34 14.43 -14.09
N TRP A 57 -10.31 14.44 -13.23
CA TRP A 57 -10.08 15.46 -12.20
C TRP A 57 -8.82 16.30 -12.43
N GLY A 58 -8.04 15.99 -13.46
CA GLY A 58 -6.83 16.72 -13.83
C GLY A 58 -5.77 16.72 -12.74
N LEU A 59 -5.24 17.92 -12.47
CA LEU A 59 -4.15 18.16 -11.52
C LEU A 59 -4.49 17.68 -10.10
N ALA A 60 -5.77 17.74 -9.69
CA ALA A 60 -6.18 17.33 -8.35
C ALA A 60 -5.85 15.85 -8.09
N ALA A 61 -6.22 14.95 -9.01
CA ALA A 61 -5.91 13.52 -8.91
C ALA A 61 -4.41 13.22 -9.09
N LEU A 62 -3.71 14.03 -9.88
CA LEU A 62 -2.27 13.90 -10.06
C LEU A 62 -1.49 14.27 -8.78
N ALA A 63 -2.00 15.24 -8.00
CA ALA A 63 -1.38 15.71 -6.76
C ALA A 63 -1.54 14.73 -5.58
N VAL A 64 -2.55 13.86 -5.59
CA VAL A 64 -2.86 12.91 -4.50
C VAL A 64 -1.62 12.11 -4.02
N PRO A 65 -0.86 11.40 -4.88
CA PRO A 65 0.31 10.64 -4.42
C PRO A 65 1.37 11.53 -3.76
N PHE A 66 1.54 12.77 -4.20
CA PHE A 66 2.50 13.71 -3.61
C PHE A 66 2.05 14.12 -2.20
N VAL A 67 0.76 14.45 -2.03
CA VAL A 67 0.19 14.81 -0.72
C VAL A 67 0.27 13.64 0.25
N LEU A 68 -0.06 12.43 -0.21
CA LEU A 68 0.03 11.21 0.60
C LEU A 68 1.48 10.82 0.95
N ALA A 69 2.47 11.24 0.15
CA ALA A 69 3.89 11.01 0.43
C ALA A 69 4.46 11.96 1.51
N VAL A 70 3.80 13.10 1.82
CA VAL A 70 4.31 14.09 2.78
C VAL A 70 4.55 13.49 4.18
N PRO A 71 3.61 12.77 4.81
CA PRO A 71 3.85 12.19 6.13
C PRO A 71 5.05 11.22 6.14
N ALA A 72 5.22 10.44 5.06
CA ALA A 72 6.35 9.52 4.91
C ALA A 72 7.69 10.27 4.80
N ALA A 73 7.72 11.37 4.04
CA ALA A 73 8.91 12.21 3.90
C ALA A 73 9.29 12.88 5.23
N VAL A 74 8.31 13.40 5.97
CA VAL A 74 8.53 13.99 7.30
C VAL A 74 9.04 12.93 8.28
N TRP A 75 8.43 11.74 8.29
CA TRP A 75 8.88 10.63 9.11
C TRP A 75 10.32 10.23 8.79
N ALA A 76 10.66 10.08 7.51
CA ALA A 76 12.01 9.75 7.08
C ALA A 76 13.03 10.82 7.50
N TRP A 77 12.72 12.10 7.30
CA TRP A 77 13.56 13.20 7.74
C TRP A 77 13.79 13.19 9.26
N PHE A 78 12.72 12.98 10.04
CA PHE A 78 12.78 12.91 11.48
C PHE A 78 13.64 11.72 11.94
N ALA A 79 13.40 10.52 11.39
CA ALA A 79 14.15 9.31 11.72
C ALA A 79 15.66 9.47 11.42
N ILE A 80 15.99 10.07 10.26
CA ILE A 80 17.39 10.37 9.91
C ILE A 80 18.01 11.36 10.90
N THR A 81 17.24 12.37 11.31
CA THR A 81 17.69 13.39 12.26
C THR A 81 17.99 12.77 13.62
N VAL A 82 17.09 11.93 14.15
CA VAL A 82 17.29 11.18 15.40
C VAL A 82 18.53 10.29 15.32
N ALA A 83 18.66 9.48 14.26
CA ALA A 83 19.82 8.60 14.09
C ALA A 83 21.16 9.37 14.06
N ARG A 84 21.19 10.55 13.45
CA ARG A 84 22.38 11.42 13.46
C ARG A 84 22.72 11.93 14.86
N TYR A 85 21.71 12.27 15.67
CA TYR A 85 21.93 12.69 17.06
C TYR A 85 22.46 11.54 17.92
N GLU A 86 21.89 10.35 17.79
CA GLU A 86 22.35 9.16 18.50
C GLU A 86 23.81 8.83 18.17
N ALA A 87 24.18 8.83 16.89
CA ALA A 87 25.55 8.60 16.45
C ALA A 87 26.56 9.63 17.01
N LYS A 88 26.14 10.91 17.09
CA LYS A 88 26.99 11.97 17.67
C LYS A 88 27.15 11.79 19.19
N ALA A 89 26.07 11.45 19.89
CA ALA A 89 26.09 11.19 21.33
C ALA A 89 26.97 9.98 21.67
N GLU A 90 26.91 8.92 20.87
CA GLU A 90 27.77 7.75 21.05
C GLU A 90 29.25 8.08 20.86
N LYS A 91 29.59 8.87 19.83
CA LYS A 91 30.98 9.33 19.62
C LYS A 91 31.51 10.16 20.79
N ALA A 92 30.68 11.03 21.38
CA ALA A 92 31.04 11.84 22.54
C ALA A 92 31.19 11.03 23.84
N ARG A 93 30.59 9.84 23.93
CA ARG A 93 30.78 8.91 25.07
C ARG A 93 32.03 8.04 24.94
N ARG A 94 32.54 7.84 23.72
CA ARG A 94 33.69 6.97 23.40
C ARG A 94 35.03 7.71 23.33
N GLY A 95 35.02 9.04 23.20
CA GLY A 95 36.21 9.89 23.21
C GLY A 95 36.34 10.63 24.54
#